data_AF-A0A946DF44-F1
#
_entry.id   AF-A0A946DF44-F1
#
_cell.length_a   1.000
_cell.length_b   1.000
_cell.length_c   1.000
_cell.angle_alpha   90.00
_cell.angle_beta   90.00
_cell.angle_gamma   90.00
#
_symmetry.space_group_name_H-M   'P 1'
#
loop_
_entity.id
_entity.type
_entity.pdbx_description
1 polymer ?
#
loop_
_entity_poly.entity_id
_entity_poly.type
_entity_poly.pdbx_seq_one_letter_code
_entity_poly.pdbx_strand_id
1 'polypeptide(L)'
;MAGIGPICTNNRDLLKRAEYRSGLTKPKSELEIFCSLCVGRVFFRQSNRTLYFVDAPSLSITEIINLVFQGISQQPDIKQLYMDEHNLIKAAYSIVLNNKQKNLVLVALRVSGIHIDMSSQALVHDEKPLCKNKSR
;
A
#
# COMPACT_ATOMS: atom_id res chain seq x y z
N MET A 1 22.48 -29.58 3.56
CA MET A 1 22.53 -28.27 4.25
C MET A 1 22.32 -27.19 3.19
N ALA A 2 21.13 -26.61 3.10
CA ALA A 2 20.83 -25.57 2.11
C ALA A 2 21.27 -24.22 2.67
N GLY A 3 22.33 -23.64 2.10
CA GLY A 3 22.83 -22.32 2.47
C GLY A 3 21.81 -21.24 2.10
N ILE A 4 21.58 -20.30 3.02
CA ILE A 4 20.90 -19.05 2.72
C ILE A 4 21.74 -18.36 1.65
N GLY A 5 21.17 -18.19 0.45
CA GLY A 5 21.84 -17.55 -0.67
C GLY A 5 22.32 -16.13 -0.32
N PRO A 6 23.29 -15.59 -1.08
CA PRO A 6 23.91 -14.31 -0.76
C PRO A 6 22.85 -13.21 -0.64
N ILE A 7 22.90 -12.47 0.47
CA ILE A 7 22.11 -11.25 0.65
C ILE A 7 22.60 -10.26 -0.41
N CYS A 8 21.79 -10.02 -1.44
CA CYS A 8 22.11 -9.05 -2.49
C CYS A 8 22.17 -7.65 -1.86
N THR A 9 23.36 -7.16 -1.56
CA THR A 9 23.62 -5.81 -1.01
C THR A 9 23.71 -4.74 -2.09
N ASN A 10 23.62 -5.13 -3.37
CA ASN A 10 23.77 -4.21 -4.48
C ASN A 10 22.45 -3.45 -4.72
N ASN A 11 22.45 -2.14 -4.46
CA ASN A 11 21.28 -1.27 -4.60
C ASN A 11 20.62 -1.35 -5.97
N ARG A 12 21.39 -1.60 -7.05
CA ARG A 12 20.84 -1.77 -8.41
C ARG A 12 20.00 -3.04 -8.56
N ASP A 13 20.36 -4.14 -7.91
CA ASP A 13 19.60 -5.39 -7.99
C ASP A 13 18.38 -5.36 -7.08
N LEU A 14 18.47 -4.64 -5.95
CA LEU A 14 17.33 -4.31 -5.10
C LEU A 14 16.33 -3.41 -5.84
N LEU A 15 16.83 -2.38 -6.54
CA LEU A 15 16.03 -1.51 -7.41
C LEU A 15 15.40 -2.29 -8.56
N LYS A 16 16.14 -3.14 -9.28
CA LYS A 16 15.57 -3.97 -10.35
C LYS A 16 14.50 -4.94 -9.86
N ARG A 17 14.65 -5.53 -8.67
CA ARG A 17 13.60 -6.37 -8.05
C ARG A 17 12.39 -5.56 -7.59
N ALA A 18 12.60 -4.34 -7.10
CA ALA A 18 11.52 -3.41 -6.79
C ALA A 18 10.80 -2.93 -8.07
N GLU A 19 11.55 -2.64 -9.13
CA GLU A 19 11.09 -2.19 -10.45
C GLU A 19 10.27 -3.27 -11.18
N TYR A 20 10.74 -4.52 -11.14
CA TYR A 20 10.00 -5.66 -11.70
C TYR A 20 8.67 -5.89 -10.98
N ARG A 21 8.56 -5.45 -9.71
CA ARG A 21 7.34 -5.51 -8.90
C ARG A 21 6.49 -4.24 -8.99
N SER A 22 7.05 -3.13 -9.48
CA SER A 22 6.39 -1.83 -9.66
C SER A 22 5.93 -1.58 -11.09
N GLY A 23 5.95 -2.59 -11.97
CA GLY A 23 5.42 -2.51 -13.34
C GLY A 23 3.90 -2.34 -13.40
N LEU A 24 3.21 -2.40 -12.26
CA LEU A 24 1.80 -2.05 -12.16
C LEU A 24 1.69 -0.53 -12.08
N THR A 25 1.19 0.05 -13.16
CA THR A 25 0.73 1.43 -13.28
C THR A 25 0.01 1.84 -11.99
N LYS A 26 0.30 3.04 -11.46
CA LYS A 26 -0.36 3.54 -10.23
C LYS A 26 -1.88 3.38 -10.38
N PRO A 27 -2.54 2.58 -9.54
CA PRO A 27 -3.94 2.26 -9.74
C PRO A 27 -4.80 3.51 -9.53
N LYS A 28 -5.62 3.82 -10.55
CA LYS A 28 -6.50 4.99 -10.59
C LYS A 28 -7.84 4.68 -9.90
N SER A 29 -8.31 3.44 -9.99
CA SER A 29 -9.56 2.96 -9.41
C SER A 29 -9.33 1.91 -8.31
N GLU A 30 -10.32 1.69 -7.44
CA GLU A 30 -10.26 0.65 -6.39
C GLU A 30 -10.16 -0.77 -6.98
N LEU A 31 -10.74 -0.98 -8.16
CA LEU A 31 -10.68 -2.26 -8.87
C LEU A 31 -9.27 -2.56 -9.39
N GLU A 32 -8.55 -1.53 -9.88
CA GLU A 32 -7.13 -1.67 -10.24
C GLU A 32 -6.25 -1.94 -9.00
N ILE A 33 -6.57 -1.32 -7.85
CA ILE A 33 -5.89 -1.62 -6.58
C ILE A 33 -6.09 -3.11 -6.27
N PHE A 34 -7.32 -3.62 -6.34
CA PHE A 34 -7.61 -5.03 -6.11
C PHE A 34 -6.79 -5.97 -7.00
N CYS A 35 -6.75 -5.73 -8.32
CA CYS A 35 -5.98 -6.57 -9.24
C CYS A 35 -4.47 -6.56 -8.95
N SER A 36 -3.97 -5.55 -8.24
CA SER A 36 -2.57 -5.45 -7.83
C SER A 36 -2.27 -6.02 -6.44
N LEU A 37 -3.29 -6.26 -5.61
CA LEU A 37 -3.12 -6.78 -4.26
C LEU A 37 -2.86 -8.29 -4.29
N CYS A 38 -1.74 -8.69 -3.68
CA CYS A 38 -1.36 -10.08 -3.45
C CYS A 38 -1.15 -10.33 -1.95
N VAL A 39 -1.12 -11.59 -1.54
CA VAL A 39 -0.81 -11.99 -0.15
C VAL A 39 0.49 -11.32 0.33
N GLY A 40 0.44 -10.71 1.53
CA GLY A 40 1.58 -10.00 2.11
C GLY A 40 1.87 -8.63 1.51
N ARG A 41 0.97 -8.11 0.67
CA ARG A 41 1.02 -6.73 0.17
C ARG A 41 -0.22 -5.95 0.56
N VAL A 42 -0.02 -4.67 0.84
CA VAL A 42 -1.09 -3.70 1.06
C VAL A 42 -0.82 -2.44 0.27
N PHE A 43 -1.89 -1.73 -0.08
CA PHE A 43 -1.81 -0.45 -0.77
C PHE A 43 -2.32 0.66 0.15
N PHE A 44 -1.48 1.66 0.40
CA PHE A 44 -1.83 2.83 1.20
C PHE A 44 -1.99 4.06 0.31
N ARG A 45 -3.22 4.56 0.22
CA ARG A 45 -3.55 5.80 -0.48
C ARG A 45 -3.36 6.98 0.48
N GLN A 46 -2.34 7.79 0.21
CA GLN A 46 -1.93 8.90 1.07
C GLN A 46 -2.97 10.02 1.12
N SER A 47 -3.67 10.30 0.01
CA SER A 47 -4.60 11.44 -0.11
C SER A 47 -5.77 11.38 0.86
N ASN A 48 -6.36 10.19 1.04
CA ASN A 48 -7.49 9.95 1.93
C ASN A 48 -7.14 9.07 3.14
N ARG A 49 -5.85 8.74 3.33
CA ARG A 49 -5.33 7.86 4.39
C ARG A 49 -6.06 6.51 4.45
N THR A 50 -6.41 5.98 3.29
CA THR A 50 -7.10 4.69 3.18
C THR A 50 -6.08 3.60 2.91
N LEU A 51 -6.14 2.55 3.72
CA LEU A 51 -5.38 1.32 3.51
C LEU A 51 -6.30 0.30 2.84
N TYR A 52 -5.82 -0.32 1.77
CA TYR A 52 -6.48 -1.41 1.05
C TYR A 52 -5.66 -2.68 1.20
N PHE A 53 -6.31 -3.79 1.49
CA PHE A 53 -5.63 -5.05 1.76
C PHE A 53 -6.54 -6.25 1.49
N VAL A 54 -5.92 -7.42 1.34
CA VAL A 54 -6.62 -8.71 1.22
C VAL A 54 -6.13 -9.62 2.34
N ASP A 55 -7.05 -10.25 3.07
CA ASP A 55 -6.68 -11.26 4.05
C ASP A 55 -6.39 -12.59 3.38
N ALA A 56 -5.40 -13.31 3.92
CA ALA A 56 -5.07 -14.65 3.51
C ALA A 56 -5.00 -15.57 4.74
N PRO A 57 -5.32 -16.88 4.61
CA PRO A 57 -5.23 -17.82 5.73
C PRO A 57 -3.83 -17.90 6.36
N SER A 58 -2.78 -17.65 5.58
CA SER A 58 -1.40 -17.66 6.05
C SER A 58 -0.95 -16.35 6.71
N LEU A 59 -1.71 -15.25 6.54
CA LEU A 59 -1.38 -13.93 7.04
C LEU A 59 -2.64 -13.06 7.11
N SER A 60 -3.17 -12.91 8.32
CA SER A 60 -4.35 -12.11 8.61
C SER A 60 -3.96 -10.66 8.90
N ILE A 61 -4.21 -9.78 7.94
CA ILE A 61 -3.94 -8.35 8.06
C ILE A 61 -4.99 -7.72 8.98
N THR A 62 -6.23 -8.21 8.92
CA THR A 62 -7.29 -7.84 9.85
C THR A 62 -6.89 -8.10 11.30
N GLU A 63 -6.26 -9.23 11.63
CA GLU A 63 -5.77 -9.49 12.99
C GLU A 63 -4.72 -8.49 13.44
N ILE A 64 -3.75 -8.16 12.58
CA ILE A 64 -2.72 -7.15 12.89
C ILE A 64 -3.37 -5.79 13.15
N ILE A 65 -4.32 -5.37 12.31
CA ILE A 65 -5.06 -4.13 12.49
C ILE A 65 -5.83 -4.16 13.81
N ASN A 66 -6.53 -5.24 14.12
CA ASN A 66 -7.27 -5.39 15.37
C ASN A 66 -6.35 -5.26 16.60
N LEU A 67 -5.18 -5.91 16.60
CA LEU A 67 -4.21 -5.80 17.70
C LEU A 67 -3.70 -4.37 17.89
N VAL A 68 -3.42 -3.66 16.79
CA VAL A 68 -3.00 -2.25 16.85
C VAL A 68 -4.11 -1.38 17.44
N PHE A 69 -5.35 -1.60 17.00
CA PHE A 69 -6.51 -0.84 17.45
C PHE A 69 -6.85 -1.11 18.92
N GLN A 70 -6.71 -2.37 19.37
CA GLN A 70 -6.79 -2.73 20.79
C GLN A 70 -5.74 -1.99 21.62
N GLY A 71 -4.49 -1.92 21.13
CA GLY A 71 -3.40 -1.19 21.80
C GLY A 71 -3.66 0.31 21.99
N ILE A 72 -4.53 0.91 21.17
CA ILE A 72 -4.95 2.32 21.31
C ILE A 72 -6.38 2.48 21.87
N SER A 73 -6.99 1.39 22.37
CA SER A 73 -8.35 1.37 22.91
C SER A 73 -9.41 1.90 21.93
N GLN A 74 -9.30 1.52 20.66
CA GLN A 74 -10.25 1.88 19.60
C GLN A 74 -10.72 0.62 18.86
N GLN A 75 -11.82 0.75 18.11
CA GLN A 75 -12.28 -0.29 17.20
C GLN A 75 -11.99 0.11 15.75
N PRO A 76 -11.49 -0.82 14.92
CA PRO A 76 -11.25 -0.53 13.51
C PRO A 76 -12.56 -0.59 12.71
N ASP A 77 -12.81 0.44 11.88
CA ASP A 77 -13.90 0.46 10.90
C ASP A 77 -13.40 -0.12 9.57
N ILE A 78 -13.38 -1.46 9.49
CA ILE A 78 -12.95 -2.19 8.29
C ILE A 78 -14.16 -2.42 7.39
N LYS A 79 -14.05 -1.97 6.14
CA LYS A 79 -15.10 -2.10 5.12
C LYS A 79 -14.73 -3.19 4.12
N GLN A 80 -15.66 -4.10 3.86
CA GLN A 80 -15.57 -5.04 2.75
C GLN A 80 -15.83 -4.29 1.44
N LEU A 81 -14.91 -4.45 0.49
CA LEU A 81 -15.08 -4.04 -0.89
C LEU A 81 -15.53 -5.24 -1.73
N TYR A 82 -16.34 -4.98 -2.74
CA TYR A 82 -16.90 -5.98 -3.64
C TYR A 82 -16.48 -5.69 -5.08
N MET A 83 -16.37 -6.74 -5.90
CA MET A 83 -16.02 -6.62 -7.33
C MET A 83 -17.22 -6.20 -8.19
N ASP A 84 -18.43 -6.35 -7.67
CA ASP A 84 -19.69 -6.14 -8.35
C ASP A 84 -20.58 -5.15 -7.60
N GLU A 85 -21.48 -4.49 -8.33
CA GLU A 85 -22.44 -3.52 -7.78
C GLU A 85 -23.48 -4.16 -6.86
N HIS A 86 -23.72 -5.47 -7.01
CA HIS A 86 -24.67 -6.23 -6.21
C HIS A 86 -24.06 -6.79 -4.91
N ASN A 87 -22.77 -6.51 -4.65
CA ASN A 87 -22.03 -6.97 -3.47
C ASN A 87 -22.01 -8.50 -3.27
N LEU A 88 -21.99 -9.27 -4.36
CA LEU A 88 -21.98 -10.73 -4.33
C LEU A 88 -20.56 -11.32 -4.26
N ILE A 89 -19.58 -10.62 -4.84
CA ILE A 89 -18.20 -11.10 -4.99
C ILE A 89 -17.29 -10.25 -4.11
N LYS A 90 -16.85 -10.83 -2.98
CA LYS A 90 -15.90 -10.20 -2.06
C LYS A 90 -14.54 -10.00 -2.74
N ALA A 91 -14.03 -8.78 -2.70
CA ALA A 91 -12.77 -8.41 -3.33
C ALA A 91 -11.66 -8.24 -2.28
N ALA A 92 -11.74 -7.17 -1.50
CA ALA A 92 -10.70 -6.72 -0.58
C ALA A 92 -11.33 -6.03 0.62
N TYR A 93 -10.50 -5.59 1.55
CA TYR A 93 -10.88 -4.75 2.66
C TYR A 93 -10.27 -3.37 2.52
N SER A 94 -10.96 -2.38 3.07
CA SER A 94 -10.44 -1.03 3.22
C SER A 94 -10.67 -0.49 4.62
N ILE A 95 -9.76 0.36 5.08
CA ILE A 95 -9.90 1.09 6.35
C ILE A 95 -9.37 2.51 6.18
N VAL A 96 -10.15 3.48 6.65
CA VAL A 96 -9.73 4.89 6.69
C VAL A 96 -9.05 5.15 8.03
N LEU A 97 -7.81 5.62 7.98
CA LEU A 97 -6.99 5.84 9.18
C LEU A 97 -6.84 7.34 9.46
N ASN A 98 -6.92 7.71 10.74
CA ASN A 98 -6.47 9.02 11.19
C ASN A 98 -4.93 9.08 11.25
N ASN A 99 -4.36 10.27 11.49
CA ASN A 99 -2.90 10.44 11.48
C ASN A 99 -2.17 9.58 12.53
N LYS A 100 -2.77 9.37 13.71
CA LYS A 100 -2.17 8.56 14.77
C LYS A 100 -2.22 7.07 14.43
N GLN A 101 -3.40 6.58 14.03
CA GLN A 101 -3.64 5.21 13.58
C GLN A 101 -2.74 4.84 12.40
N LYS A 102 -2.62 5.75 11.42
CA LYS A 102 -1.79 5.55 10.23
C LYS A 102 -0.38 5.10 10.60
N ASN A 103 0.31 5.87 11.44
CA ASN A 103 1.71 5.58 11.74
C ASN A 103 1.86 4.23 12.46
N LEU A 104 0.97 3.94 13.42
CA LEU A 104 0.99 2.70 14.18
C LEU A 104 0.72 1.47 13.30
N VAL A 105 -0.32 1.55 12.46
CA VAL A 105 -0.67 0.47 11.53
C VAL A 105 0.45 0.24 10.52
N LEU A 106 0.98 1.30 9.89
CA LEU A 106 2.06 1.15 8.91
C LEU A 106 3.34 0.57 9.53
N VAL A 107 3.65 0.90 10.78
CA VAL A 107 4.78 0.31 11.50
C VAL A 107 4.52 -1.16 11.81
N ALA A 108 3.36 -1.51 12.35
CA ALA A 108 3.01 -2.90 12.67
C ALA A 108 3.05 -3.81 11.44
N LEU A 109 2.52 -3.33 10.31
CA LEU A 109 2.56 -4.06 9.04
C LEU A 109 4.00 -4.30 8.58
N ARG A 110 4.88 -3.29 8.64
CA ARG A 110 6.30 -3.44 8.28
C ARG A 110 7.04 -4.42 9.19
N VAL A 111 6.80 -4.35 10.50
CA VAL A 111 7.40 -5.29 11.48
C VAL A 111 6.94 -6.72 11.21
N SER A 112 5.71 -6.89 10.72
CA SER A 112 5.14 -8.19 10.32
C SER A 112 5.62 -8.67 8.94
N GLY A 113 6.55 -7.96 8.30
CA GLY A 113 7.10 -8.33 6.99
C GLY A 113 6.18 -8.03 5.80
N ILE A 114 5.10 -7.25 6.01
CA ILE A 114 4.13 -6.89 4.99
C ILE A 114 4.68 -5.75 4.14
N HIS A 115 4.63 -5.91 2.82
CA HIS A 115 5.05 -4.89 1.89
C HIS A 115 3.95 -3.85 1.70
N ILE A 116 4.31 -2.56 1.77
CA ILE A 116 3.38 -1.45 1.68
C ILE A 116 3.68 -0.63 0.44
N ASP A 117 2.80 -0.72 -0.55
CA ASP A 117 2.80 0.15 -1.71
C ASP A 117 2.10 1.47 -1.34
N MET A 118 2.69 2.61 -1.73
CA MET A 118 2.14 3.92 -1.39
C MET A 118 1.89 4.76 -2.64
N SER A 119 0.72 5.40 -2.71
CA SER A 119 0.51 6.46 -3.69
C SER A 119 1.37 7.66 -3.31
N SER A 120 2.41 8.01 -4.08
CA SER A 120 3.08 9.30 -3.91
C SER A 120 2.03 10.40 -4.08
N GLN A 121 1.93 11.32 -3.12
CA GLN A 121 1.32 12.62 -3.40
C GLN A 121 2.14 13.23 -4.53
N ALA A 122 1.62 13.18 -5.75
CA ALA A 122 2.09 14.09 -6.78
C ALA A 122 1.67 15.46 -6.28
N LEU A 123 2.62 16.20 -5.73
CA LEU A 123 2.50 17.62 -5.55
C LEU A 123 2.20 18.19 -6.94
N VAL A 124 0.95 18.53 -7.19
CA VAL A 124 0.59 19.42 -8.29
C VAL A 124 1.07 20.80 -7.84
N HIS A 125 2.37 21.06 -8.00
CA HIS A 125 2.84 22.43 -8.16
C HIS A 125 2.58 22.79 -9.62
N ASP A 126 1.40 23.36 -9.81
CA ASP A 126 1.04 24.15 -10.98
C ASP A 126 1.86 25.45 -10.91
N GLU A 127 3.10 25.41 -11.39
CA GLU A 127 3.82 26.61 -11.81
C GLU A 127 4.63 26.29 -13.07
N LYS A 128 4.07 26.65 -14.23
CA LYS A 128 4.87 26.95 -15.42
C LYS A 128 5.73 28.18 -15.12
N PRO A 129 7.06 28.15 -15.25
CA PRO A 129 7.81 29.34 -15.58
C PRO A 129 7.88 29.46 -17.11
N LEU A 130 7.08 30.40 -17.58
CA LEU A 130 7.19 31.07 -18.87
C LEU A 130 8.59 31.73 -19.02
N CYS A 131 9.15 31.62 -20.23
CA CYS A 131 10.20 32.46 -20.83
C CYS A 131 11.62 32.47 -20.22
N LYS A 132 12.60 32.00 -21.02
CA LYS A 132 13.77 32.82 -21.39
C LYS A 132 14.07 32.71 -22.88
N ASN A 133 13.76 33.78 -23.60
CA ASN A 133 14.33 34.13 -24.89
C ASN A 133 15.79 34.61 -24.74
N LYS A 134 16.51 34.63 -25.88
CA LYS A 134 17.81 35.27 -26.18
C LYS A 134 19.07 34.51 -25.71
N SER A 135 20.13 34.32 -26.51
CA SER A 135 20.61 34.96 -27.75
C SER A 135 21.56 34.02 -28.53
N ARG A 136 21.59 34.15 -29.86
CA ARG A 136 22.82 34.06 -30.66
C ARG A 136 22.81 35.19 -31.67
#